data_AF-M3GY39-F1
#
_entry.id   AF-M3GY39-F1
#
_cell.length_a   1.000
_cell.length_b   1.000
_cell.length_c   1.000
_cell.angle_alpha   90.00
_cell.angle_beta   90.00
_cell.angle_gamma   90.00
#
_symmetry.space_group_name_H-M   'P 1'
#
loop_
_entity.id
_entity.type
_entity.pdbx_description
1 polymer ?
#
loop_
_entity_poly.entity_id
_entity_poly.type
_entity_poly.pdbx_seq_one_letter_code
_entity_poly.pdbx_strand_id
1 'polypeptide(L)'
;MIINQVLKDLNQAVRYSKLAMDLNKKIPFDLVKWKVKYVYSAYICHWVRHITFDIGLLDEVHNGALQNGDIFFAGFSLQAKIQKKIFASYSINELLTDIDNAEKYFKITRDDFASVISKSSHQFIKALAGKTFSGCSLEDSEFQYQDFESEIMENKNYTALSYYYHDLTKLYYFSGKYKKAIIFAAKCEKLIRNAFGLIPFAEYWFYYGIVILANFHEFSFFQRIKYLKKLNIVFSYFKKWSRDCPENFMGLLELLSAEKKEYAEKFTIQL
;
A
#
# COMPACT_ATOMS: atom_id res chain seq x y z
N MET A 1 16.46 0.24 -1.81
CA MET A 1 15.54 -0.86 -1.44
C MET A 1 16.19 -1.85 -0.48
N ILE A 2 17.17 -2.67 -0.90
CA ILE A 2 17.77 -3.75 -0.07
C ILE A 2 18.34 -3.25 1.26
N ILE A 3 19.04 -2.12 1.29
CA ILE A 3 19.72 -1.64 2.51
C ILE A 3 18.70 -1.27 3.61
N ASN A 4 17.65 -0.53 3.27
CA ASN A 4 16.60 -0.23 4.25
C ASN A 4 15.84 -1.50 4.64
N GLN A 5 15.48 -2.33 3.67
CA GLN A 5 14.50 -3.39 3.88
C GLN A 5 15.12 -4.68 4.44
N VAL A 6 16.24 -5.12 3.90
CA VAL A 6 16.95 -6.34 4.32
C VAL A 6 17.93 -6.04 5.45
N LEU A 7 18.76 -5.00 5.29
CA LEU A 7 19.79 -4.65 6.27
C LEU A 7 19.26 -3.75 7.40
N LYS A 8 17.99 -3.32 7.33
CA LYS A 8 17.30 -2.49 8.33
C LYS A 8 17.98 -1.13 8.58
N ASP A 9 18.74 -0.63 7.61
CA ASP A 9 19.50 0.62 7.71
C ASP A 9 18.88 1.71 6.81
N LEU A 10 17.95 2.46 7.40
CA LEU A 10 17.26 3.55 6.72
C LEU A 10 18.19 4.72 6.40
N ASN A 11 19.09 5.07 7.34
CA ASN A 11 20.02 6.19 7.19
C ASN A 11 20.97 5.96 6.01
N GLN A 12 21.52 4.75 5.91
CA GLN A 12 22.42 4.39 4.82
C GLN A 12 21.69 4.33 3.48
N ALA A 13 20.43 3.88 3.47
CA ALA A 13 19.60 3.92 2.26
C ALA A 13 19.32 5.34 1.78
N VAL A 14 18.99 6.27 2.70
CA VAL A 14 18.81 7.71 2.38
C VAL A 14 20.11 8.30 1.83
N ARG A 15 21.25 8.02 2.47
CA ARG A 15 22.56 8.50 2.03
C ARG A 15 22.90 8.02 0.61
N TYR A 16 22.64 6.75 0.27
CA TYR A 16 22.88 6.24 -1.07
C TYR A 16 21.89 6.76 -2.11
N SER A 17 20.61 6.92 -1.76
CA SER A 17 19.65 7.57 -2.66
C SER A 17 20.08 9.01 -2.97
N LYS A 18 20.54 9.77 -1.96
CA LYS A 18 21.07 11.11 -2.16
C LYS A 18 22.32 11.10 -3.05
N LEU A 19 23.28 10.22 -2.77
CA LEU A 19 24.48 10.06 -3.58
C LEU A 19 24.15 9.75 -5.05
N ALA A 20 23.21 8.84 -5.31
CA ALA A 20 22.80 8.49 -6.67
C ALA A 20 22.14 9.68 -7.40
N MET A 21 21.28 10.44 -6.71
CA MET A 21 20.68 11.65 -7.27
C MET A 21 21.72 12.76 -7.54
N ASP A 22 22.69 12.95 -6.63
CA ASP A 22 23.75 13.96 -6.80
C ASP A 22 24.74 13.56 -7.89
N LEU A 23 25.02 12.26 -8.07
CA LEU A 23 25.83 11.76 -9.17
C LEU A 23 25.18 12.08 -10.52
N ASN A 24 23.86 11.91 -10.64
CA ASN A 24 23.13 12.24 -11.86
C ASN A 24 23.15 13.75 -12.19
N LYS A 25 23.39 14.64 -11.21
CA LYS A 25 23.60 16.08 -11.48
C LYS A 25 24.97 16.35 -12.08
N LYS A 26 26.00 15.58 -11.68
CA LYS A 26 27.38 15.74 -12.16
C LYS A 26 27.62 15.04 -13.50
N ILE A 27 26.97 13.89 -13.70
CA ILE A 27 27.05 13.09 -14.91
C ILE A 27 25.60 12.84 -15.36
N PRO A 28 25.01 13.77 -16.13
CA PRO A 28 23.62 13.64 -16.55
C PRO A 28 23.41 12.40 -17.41
N PHE A 29 22.56 11.49 -16.93
CA PHE A 29 22.12 10.34 -17.70
C PHE A 29 20.62 10.16 -17.52
N ASP A 30 19.84 10.80 -18.39
CA ASP A 30 18.39 10.91 -18.24
C ASP A 30 17.69 9.54 -18.19
N LEU A 31 18.21 8.53 -18.89
CA LEU A 31 17.69 7.15 -18.85
C LEU A 31 17.70 6.52 -17.45
N VAL A 32 18.61 6.94 -16.56
CA VAL A 32 18.74 6.41 -15.19
C VAL A 32 18.19 7.38 -14.14
N LYS A 33 18.23 8.69 -14.43
CA LYS A 33 17.70 9.75 -13.57
C LYS A 33 16.33 9.41 -12.96
N TRP A 34 15.37 9.06 -13.81
CA TRP A 34 13.99 8.83 -13.37
C TRP A 34 13.81 7.50 -12.65
N LYS A 35 14.63 6.49 -12.96
CA LYS A 35 14.65 5.22 -12.23
C LYS A 35 15.17 5.40 -10.81
N VAL A 36 16.26 6.16 -10.65
CA VAL A 36 16.82 6.51 -9.34
C VAL A 36 15.81 7.34 -8.55
N LYS A 37 15.20 8.34 -9.18
CA LYS A 37 14.19 9.19 -8.54
C LYS A 37 12.95 8.39 -8.13
N TYR A 38 12.47 7.47 -8.97
CA TYR A 38 11.41 6.52 -8.64
C TYR A 38 11.75 5.66 -7.43
N VAL A 39 12.95 5.06 -7.40
CA VAL A 39 13.36 4.23 -6.25
C VAL A 39 13.37 5.03 -4.96
N TYR A 40 13.81 6.30 -5.01
CA TYR A 40 13.77 7.17 -3.85
C TYR A 40 12.32 7.51 -3.42
N SER A 41 11.48 7.97 -4.35
CA SER A 41 10.10 8.38 -4.04
C SER A 41 9.20 7.21 -3.65
N ALA A 42 9.31 6.07 -4.34
CA ALA A 42 8.47 4.90 -4.10
C ALA A 42 8.89 4.11 -2.85
N TYR A 43 10.20 3.96 -2.55
CA TYR A 43 10.69 3.03 -1.52
C TYR A 43 11.34 3.67 -0.28
N ILE A 44 11.71 4.96 -0.32
CA ILE A 44 12.55 5.56 0.73
C ILE A 44 11.88 6.76 1.40
N CYS A 45 11.34 7.68 0.60
CA CYS A 45 11.05 9.03 1.10
C CYS A 45 9.98 9.07 2.22
N HIS A 46 8.85 8.38 2.06
CA HIS A 46 7.81 8.21 3.09
C HIS A 46 8.27 7.65 4.45
N TRP A 47 9.45 7.04 4.55
CA TRP A 47 9.99 6.56 5.83
C TRP A 47 10.68 7.67 6.63
N VAL A 48 10.99 8.81 6.01
CA VAL A 48 11.77 9.92 6.61
C VAL A 48 11.16 11.30 6.37
N ARG A 49 10.11 11.39 5.56
CA ARG A 49 9.42 12.64 5.21
C ARG A 49 7.93 12.40 5.02
N HIS A 50 7.16 13.46 5.22
CA HIS A 50 5.73 13.44 4.98
C HIS A 50 5.37 12.96 3.56
N ILE A 51 4.37 12.10 3.46
CA ILE A 51 3.98 11.37 2.24
C ILE A 51 3.63 12.29 1.06
N THR A 52 3.20 13.53 1.30
CA THR A 52 2.87 14.50 0.24
C THR A 52 4.08 14.90 -0.59
N PHE A 53 5.29 14.87 -0.02
CA PHE A 53 6.51 15.13 -0.77
C PHE A 53 6.74 14.05 -1.85
N ASP A 54 6.45 12.78 -1.52
CA ASP A 54 6.60 11.65 -2.44
C ASP A 54 5.67 11.77 -3.66
N ILE A 55 4.45 12.27 -3.45
CA ILE A 55 3.43 12.42 -4.50
C ILE A 55 3.93 13.39 -5.59
N GLY A 56 4.48 14.54 -5.21
CA GLY A 56 5.05 15.49 -6.16
C GLY A 56 6.26 14.94 -6.92
N LEU A 57 7.13 14.17 -6.24
CA LEU A 57 8.27 13.54 -6.92
C LEU A 57 7.84 12.49 -7.95
N LEU A 58 6.72 11.79 -7.71
CA LEU A 58 6.19 10.78 -8.64
C LEU A 58 5.61 11.42 -9.90
N ASP A 59 5.04 12.62 -9.81
CA ASP A 59 4.63 13.38 -11.00
C ASP A 59 5.82 13.76 -11.88
N GLU A 60 6.93 14.18 -11.26
CA GLU A 60 8.17 14.44 -12.00
C GLU A 60 8.73 13.17 -12.65
N VAL A 61 8.70 12.04 -11.94
CA VAL A 61 9.11 10.74 -12.48
C VAL A 61 8.25 10.34 -13.67
N HIS A 62 6.94 10.49 -13.58
CA HIS A 62 6.01 10.14 -14.65
C HIS A 62 6.33 10.92 -15.93
N ASN A 63 6.33 12.25 -15.83
CA ASN A 63 6.58 13.12 -16.97
C ASN A 63 7.97 12.90 -17.56
N GLY A 64 8.97 12.76 -16.70
CA GLY A 64 10.35 12.56 -17.12
C GLY A 64 10.62 11.20 -17.75
N ALA A 65 10.05 10.13 -17.20
CA ALA A 65 10.15 8.79 -17.77
C ALA A 65 9.46 8.73 -19.14
N LEU A 66 8.29 9.36 -19.27
CA LEU A 66 7.56 9.44 -20.53
C LEU A 66 8.33 10.20 -21.61
N GLN A 67 8.98 11.32 -21.26
CA GLN A 67 9.86 12.06 -22.18
C GLN A 67 11.03 11.21 -22.71
N ASN A 68 11.49 10.24 -21.92
CA ASN A 68 12.56 9.33 -22.30
C ASN A 68 12.05 8.05 -22.99
N GLY A 69 10.74 7.94 -23.24
CA GLY A 69 10.12 6.73 -23.79
C GLY A 69 10.08 5.54 -22.82
N ASP A 70 10.34 5.75 -21.52
CA ASP A 70 10.26 4.70 -20.50
C ASP A 70 8.81 4.57 -19.98
N ILE A 71 8.00 3.85 -20.75
CA ILE A 71 6.58 3.66 -20.46
C ILE A 71 6.35 2.91 -19.14
N PHE A 72 7.29 2.06 -18.70
CA PHE A 72 7.13 1.26 -17.49
C PHE A 72 7.33 2.10 -16.24
N PHE A 73 8.38 2.92 -16.16
CA PHE A 73 8.57 3.80 -15.00
C PHE A 73 7.54 4.93 -14.95
N ALA A 74 7.02 5.36 -16.10
CA ALA A 74 5.86 6.24 -16.16
C ALA A 74 4.59 5.54 -15.62
N GLY A 75 4.33 4.28 -15.97
CA GLY A 75 3.21 3.51 -15.40
C GLY A 75 3.37 3.24 -13.90
N PHE A 76 4.56 2.83 -13.47
CA PHE A 76 4.88 2.57 -12.06
C PHE A 76 4.73 3.81 -11.18
N SER A 77 5.09 4.98 -11.69
CA SER A 77 4.93 6.22 -10.92
C SER A 77 3.46 6.58 -10.70
N LEU A 78 2.59 6.38 -11.68
CA LEU A 78 1.14 6.53 -11.52
C LEU A 78 0.59 5.54 -10.47
N GLN A 79 0.94 4.26 -10.60
CA GLN A 79 0.52 3.23 -9.65
C GLN A 79 0.96 3.58 -8.22
N ALA A 80 2.23 3.91 -8.02
CA ALA A 80 2.77 4.27 -6.71
C ALA A 80 2.13 5.55 -6.16
N LYS A 81 1.82 6.53 -7.03
CA LYS A 81 1.17 7.79 -6.64
C LYS A 81 -0.23 7.53 -6.09
N ILE A 82 -1.04 6.73 -6.78
CA ILE A 82 -2.40 6.37 -6.35
C ILE A 82 -2.36 5.71 -4.97
N GLN A 83 -1.47 4.74 -4.74
CA GLN A 83 -1.34 4.08 -3.44
C GLN A 83 -0.99 5.06 -2.31
N LYS A 84 -0.10 6.02 -2.58
CA LYS A 84 0.27 7.04 -1.60
C LYS A 84 -0.87 8.01 -1.34
N LYS A 85 -1.67 8.35 -2.35
CA LYS A 85 -2.87 9.20 -2.18
C LYS A 85 -3.98 8.48 -1.39
N ILE A 86 -4.15 7.18 -1.60
CA ILE A 86 -5.03 6.33 -0.76
C ILE A 86 -4.57 6.39 0.70
N PHE A 87 -3.29 6.11 0.96
CA PHE A 87 -2.72 6.16 2.32
C PHE A 87 -2.87 7.54 2.97
N ALA A 88 -2.64 8.60 2.19
CA ALA A 88 -2.77 9.98 2.64
C ALA A 88 -4.23 10.49 2.73
N SER A 89 -5.23 9.61 2.53
CA SER A 89 -6.65 9.91 2.65
C SER A 89 -7.12 11.08 1.79
N TYR A 90 -6.60 11.17 0.55
CA TYR A 90 -7.11 12.13 -0.44
C TYR A 90 -8.58 11.89 -0.75
N SER A 91 -9.26 12.92 -1.24
CA SER A 91 -10.70 12.83 -1.51
C SER A 91 -11.02 11.78 -2.57
N ILE A 92 -12.17 11.12 -2.43
CA ILE A 92 -12.62 10.11 -3.40
C ILE A 92 -12.74 10.68 -4.82
N ASN A 93 -13.15 11.96 -4.96
CA ASN A 93 -13.25 12.61 -6.28
C ASN A 93 -11.88 12.78 -6.96
N GLU A 94 -10.84 13.15 -6.21
CA GLU A 94 -9.48 13.24 -6.74
C GLU A 94 -8.95 11.85 -7.11
N LEU A 95 -9.18 10.84 -6.26
CA LEU A 95 -8.77 9.46 -6.53
C LEU A 95 -9.47 8.89 -7.77
N LEU A 96 -10.75 9.17 -7.97
CA LEU A 96 -11.49 8.80 -9.19
C LEU A 96 -10.87 9.43 -10.44
N THR A 97 -10.46 10.69 -10.35
CA THR A 97 -9.80 11.38 -11.47
C THR A 97 -8.43 10.76 -11.76
N ASP A 98 -7.66 10.39 -10.73
CA ASP A 98 -6.35 9.75 -10.91
C ASP A 98 -6.47 8.37 -11.56
N ILE A 99 -7.45 7.54 -11.15
CA ILE A 99 -7.62 6.20 -11.75
C ILE A 99 -8.09 6.31 -13.21
N ASP A 100 -8.96 7.26 -13.55
CA ASP A 100 -9.40 7.47 -14.93
C ASP A 100 -8.21 7.87 -15.83
N ASN A 101 -7.31 8.70 -15.32
CA ASN A 101 -6.09 9.10 -16.03
C ASN A 101 -5.10 7.94 -16.16
N ALA A 102 -4.94 7.13 -15.12
CA ALA A 102 -4.07 5.96 -15.15
C ALA A 102 -4.59 4.88 -16.12
N GLU A 103 -5.90 4.61 -16.12
CA GLU A 103 -6.52 3.65 -17.05
C GLU A 103 -6.36 4.08 -18.52
N LYS A 104 -6.54 5.37 -18.82
CA LYS A 104 -6.24 5.92 -20.16
C LYS A 104 -4.79 5.69 -20.54
N TYR A 105 -3.86 5.98 -19.63
CA TYR A 105 -2.43 5.77 -19.85
C TYR A 105 -2.13 4.30 -20.16
N PHE A 106 -2.53 3.37 -19.29
CA PHE A 106 -2.27 1.93 -19.46
C PHE A 106 -2.84 1.39 -20.78
N LYS A 107 -4.02 1.86 -21.18
CA LYS A 107 -4.65 1.48 -22.45
C LYS A 107 -3.85 1.97 -23.66
N ILE A 108 -3.39 3.22 -23.64
CA ILE A 108 -2.62 3.82 -24.74
C ILE A 108 -1.24 3.16 -24.87
N THR A 109 -0.56 2.90 -23.75
CA THR A 109 0.80 2.34 -23.75
C THR A 109 0.85 0.82 -23.80
N ARG A 110 -0.29 0.13 -23.65
CA ARG A 110 -0.37 -1.34 -23.51
C ARG A 110 0.48 -1.85 -22.35
N ASP A 111 0.49 -1.12 -21.23
CA ASP A 111 1.21 -1.49 -20.02
C ASP A 111 0.35 -2.43 -19.16
N ASP A 112 0.32 -3.70 -19.56
CA ASP A 112 -0.45 -4.74 -18.84
C ASP A 112 0.10 -4.98 -17.42
N PHE A 113 1.40 -4.74 -17.21
CA PHE A 113 2.04 -5.03 -15.93
C PHE A 113 1.60 -4.08 -14.82
N ALA A 114 1.71 -2.76 -15.06
CA ALA A 114 1.25 -1.77 -14.08
C ALA A 114 -0.28 -1.77 -13.97
N SER A 115 -0.99 -2.03 -15.08
CA SER A 115 -2.45 -2.14 -15.11
C SER A 115 -2.96 -3.24 -14.17
N VAL A 116 -2.45 -4.47 -14.30
CA VAL A 116 -2.90 -5.61 -13.47
C VAL A 116 -2.66 -5.38 -11.99
N ILE A 117 -1.52 -4.79 -11.61
CA ILE A 117 -1.20 -4.47 -10.21
C ILE A 117 -2.13 -3.39 -9.64
N SER A 118 -2.56 -2.43 -10.47
CA SER A 118 -3.39 -1.29 -10.03
C SER A 118 -4.89 -1.60 -10.01
N LYS A 119 -5.32 -2.60 -10.78
CA LYS A 119 -6.74 -2.88 -11.06
C LYS A 119 -7.58 -3.04 -9.79
N SER A 120 -7.10 -3.80 -8.79
CA SER A 120 -7.85 -3.99 -7.54
C SER A 120 -8.04 -2.69 -6.76
N SER A 121 -7.02 -1.83 -6.75
CA SER A 121 -7.07 -0.56 -6.01
C SER A 121 -7.97 0.45 -6.71
N HIS A 122 -8.05 0.41 -8.04
CA HIS A 122 -9.03 1.20 -8.79
C HIS A 122 -10.45 0.78 -8.44
N GLN A 123 -10.72 -0.53 -8.42
CA GLN A 123 -12.03 -1.04 -8.02
C GLN A 123 -12.35 -0.73 -6.56
N PHE A 124 -11.35 -0.72 -5.67
CA PHE A 124 -11.52 -0.31 -4.28
C PHE A 124 -11.97 1.15 -4.18
N ILE A 125 -11.34 2.05 -4.94
CA ILE A 125 -11.75 3.46 -5.02
C ILE A 125 -13.18 3.58 -5.58
N LYS A 126 -13.51 2.84 -6.66
CA LYS A 126 -14.87 2.80 -7.21
C LYS A 126 -15.89 2.29 -6.20
N ALA A 127 -15.55 1.26 -5.41
CA ALA A 127 -16.42 0.72 -4.38
C ALA A 127 -16.70 1.72 -3.26
N LEU A 128 -15.67 2.43 -2.79
CA LEU A 128 -15.83 3.53 -1.83
C LEU A 128 -16.68 4.69 -2.40
N ALA A 129 -16.65 4.90 -3.71
CA ALA A 129 -17.49 5.87 -4.40
C ALA A 129 -18.92 5.37 -4.70
N GLY A 130 -19.27 4.13 -4.33
CA GLY A 130 -20.57 3.54 -4.65
C GLY A 130 -20.78 3.22 -6.14
N LYS A 131 -19.68 3.04 -6.89
CA LYS A 131 -19.68 2.75 -8.34
C LYS A 131 -19.54 1.27 -8.70
N THR A 132 -19.49 0.38 -7.72
CA THR A 132 -19.52 -1.08 -7.91
C THR A 132 -20.90 -1.64 -7.59
N PHE A 133 -21.15 -2.93 -7.84
CA PHE A 133 -22.46 -3.55 -7.58
C PHE A 133 -22.93 -3.43 -6.12
N SER A 134 -22.01 -3.30 -5.16
CA SER A 134 -22.33 -2.95 -3.77
C SER A 134 -21.12 -2.37 -3.06
N GLY A 135 -21.34 -1.60 -1.99
CA GLY A 135 -20.25 -1.04 -1.15
C GLY A 135 -19.37 -2.06 -0.42
N CYS A 136 -19.59 -3.36 -0.65
CA CYS A 136 -18.79 -4.46 -0.12
C CYS A 136 -18.27 -5.41 -1.21
N SER A 137 -18.36 -5.01 -2.49
CA SER A 137 -17.84 -5.74 -3.64
C SER A 137 -16.92 -4.85 -4.48
N LEU A 138 -15.86 -5.45 -5.02
CA LEU A 138 -15.01 -4.85 -6.05
C LEU A 138 -15.58 -5.02 -7.47
N GLU A 139 -16.66 -5.79 -7.60
CA GLU A 139 -17.22 -6.17 -8.90
C GLU A 139 -18.10 -5.08 -9.51
N ASP A 140 -18.00 -4.96 -10.83
CA ASP A 140 -18.87 -4.14 -11.67
C ASP A 140 -19.06 -4.83 -13.03
N SER A 141 -19.63 -4.15 -14.02
CA SER A 141 -19.86 -4.71 -15.36
C SER A 141 -18.58 -5.11 -16.11
N GLU A 142 -17.41 -4.61 -15.70
CA GLU A 142 -16.12 -4.81 -16.37
C GLU A 142 -15.11 -5.60 -15.52
N PHE A 143 -15.42 -5.84 -14.24
CA PHE A 143 -14.56 -6.53 -13.28
C PHE A 143 -15.34 -7.60 -12.50
N GLN A 144 -14.92 -8.85 -12.63
CA GLN A 144 -15.47 -10.00 -11.88
C GLN A 144 -14.39 -10.59 -10.95
N TYR A 145 -14.75 -10.90 -9.69
CA TYR A 145 -13.81 -11.29 -8.63
C TYR A 145 -13.08 -12.61 -8.96
N GLN A 146 -13.85 -13.61 -9.40
CA GLN A 146 -13.34 -14.98 -9.57
C GLN A 146 -12.38 -15.09 -10.76
N ASP A 147 -12.70 -14.37 -11.83
CA ASP A 147 -11.88 -14.32 -13.03
C ASP A 147 -10.54 -13.65 -12.74
N PHE A 148 -10.56 -12.53 -12.01
CA PHE A 148 -9.35 -11.78 -11.68
C PHE A 148 -8.42 -12.51 -10.69
N GLU A 149 -8.95 -13.12 -9.62
CA GLU A 149 -8.13 -13.88 -8.66
C GLU A 149 -7.46 -15.08 -9.36
N SER A 150 -8.21 -15.79 -10.20
CA SER A 150 -7.72 -16.97 -10.93
C SER A 150 -6.63 -16.58 -11.95
N GLU A 151 -6.88 -15.55 -12.75
CA GLU A 151 -5.92 -15.03 -13.73
C GLU A 151 -4.58 -14.64 -13.06
N ILE A 152 -4.63 -13.91 -11.95
CA ILE A 152 -3.43 -13.49 -11.23
C ILE A 152 -2.67 -14.69 -10.65
N MET A 153 -3.39 -15.69 -10.13
CA MET A 153 -2.79 -16.90 -9.57
C MET A 153 -2.11 -17.74 -10.66
N GLU A 154 -2.76 -17.93 -11.81
CA GLU A 154 -2.21 -18.64 -12.97
C GLU A 154 -0.94 -17.97 -13.49
N ASN A 155 -0.97 -16.64 -13.59
CA ASN A 155 0.18 -15.82 -13.99
C ASN A 155 1.25 -15.65 -12.89
N LYS A 156 1.03 -16.20 -11.69
CA LYS A 156 1.92 -16.07 -10.52
C LYS A 156 2.29 -14.62 -10.19
N ASN A 157 1.39 -13.67 -10.46
CA ASN A 157 1.62 -12.26 -10.15
C ASN A 157 1.31 -11.98 -8.66
N TYR A 158 2.22 -12.43 -7.79
CA TYR A 158 2.02 -12.34 -6.34
C TYR A 158 1.97 -10.91 -5.80
N THR A 159 2.52 -9.93 -6.53
CA THR A 159 2.37 -8.51 -6.20
C THR A 159 0.91 -8.09 -6.37
N ALA A 160 0.31 -8.30 -7.55
CA ALA A 160 -1.09 -7.98 -7.77
C ALA A 160 -2.01 -8.74 -6.80
N LEU A 161 -1.72 -10.02 -6.54
CA LEU A 161 -2.49 -10.83 -5.58
C LEU A 161 -2.43 -10.27 -4.14
N SER A 162 -1.26 -9.76 -3.72
CA SER A 162 -1.11 -9.13 -2.41
C SER A 162 -1.94 -7.85 -2.28
N TYR A 163 -1.96 -7.01 -3.33
CA TYR A 163 -2.75 -5.78 -3.39
C TYR A 163 -4.23 -6.10 -3.38
N TYR A 164 -4.65 -7.08 -4.18
CA TYR A 164 -6.03 -7.54 -4.23
C TYR A 164 -6.57 -7.98 -2.86
N TYR A 165 -5.85 -8.86 -2.16
CA TYR A 165 -6.27 -9.28 -0.82
C TYR A 165 -6.22 -8.15 0.20
N HIS A 166 -5.29 -7.21 0.05
CA HIS A 166 -5.23 -6.04 0.90
C HIS A 166 -6.42 -5.10 0.68
N ASP A 167 -6.78 -4.82 -0.56
CA ASP A 167 -7.93 -3.99 -0.91
C ASP A 167 -9.25 -4.62 -0.46
N LEU A 168 -9.40 -5.95 -0.58
CA LEU A 168 -10.53 -6.68 0.00
C LEU A 168 -10.57 -6.59 1.53
N THR A 169 -9.41 -6.64 2.19
CA THR A 169 -9.31 -6.46 3.64
C THR A 169 -9.87 -5.09 4.05
N LYS A 170 -9.44 -4.02 3.36
CA LYS A 170 -9.92 -2.65 3.59
C LYS A 170 -11.43 -2.54 3.32
N LEU A 171 -11.89 -3.06 2.19
CA LEU A 171 -13.30 -3.02 1.81
C LEU A 171 -14.19 -3.70 2.85
N TYR A 172 -13.86 -4.94 3.25
CA TYR A 172 -14.65 -5.65 4.25
C TYR A 172 -14.57 -5.01 5.63
N TYR A 173 -13.44 -4.38 5.98
CA TYR A 173 -13.33 -3.59 7.20
C TYR A 173 -14.31 -2.41 7.18
N PHE A 174 -14.29 -1.58 6.12
CA PHE A 174 -15.20 -0.44 5.99
C PHE A 174 -16.67 -0.82 5.91
N SER A 175 -16.99 -2.02 5.39
CA SER A 175 -18.35 -2.57 5.40
C SER A 175 -18.77 -3.21 6.73
N GLY A 176 -17.95 -3.17 7.78
CA GLY A 176 -18.24 -3.81 9.08
C GLY A 176 -18.20 -5.36 9.05
N LYS A 177 -17.71 -5.96 7.95
CA LYS A 177 -17.64 -7.42 7.76
C LYS A 177 -16.31 -7.97 8.27
N TYR A 178 -16.02 -7.76 9.55
CA TYR A 178 -14.70 -8.03 10.14
C TYR A 178 -14.25 -9.50 10.03
N LYS A 179 -15.17 -10.48 10.14
CA LYS A 179 -14.88 -11.90 9.93
C LYS A 179 -14.38 -12.22 8.51
N LYS A 180 -14.87 -11.50 7.51
CA LYS A 180 -14.37 -11.63 6.13
C LYS A 180 -13.04 -10.91 5.97
N ALA A 181 -12.90 -9.72 6.54
CA ALA A 181 -11.66 -8.94 6.50
C ALA A 181 -10.46 -9.75 7.03
N ILE A 182 -10.61 -10.45 8.17
CA ILE A 182 -9.50 -11.22 8.76
C ILE A 182 -9.04 -12.39 7.87
N ILE A 183 -9.95 -12.98 7.10
CA ILE A 183 -9.62 -14.07 6.15
C ILE A 183 -8.70 -13.53 5.04
N PHE A 184 -9.06 -12.40 4.44
CA PHE A 184 -8.26 -11.77 3.38
C PHE A 184 -6.96 -11.17 3.92
N ALA A 185 -6.96 -10.60 5.13
CA ALA A 185 -5.76 -10.10 5.78
C ALA A 185 -4.73 -11.24 5.99
N ALA A 186 -5.20 -12.41 6.41
CA ALA A 186 -4.37 -13.60 6.59
C ALA A 186 -3.87 -14.21 5.26
N LYS A 187 -4.67 -14.12 4.18
CA LYS A 187 -4.22 -14.47 2.83
C LYS A 187 -3.11 -13.52 2.36
N CYS A 188 -3.31 -12.20 2.53
CA CYS A 188 -2.34 -11.17 2.16
C CYS A 188 -1.03 -11.29 2.95
N GLU A 189 -1.07 -11.72 4.23
CA GLU A 189 0.11 -11.91 5.08
C GLU A 189 1.19 -12.77 4.41
N LYS A 190 0.77 -13.81 3.69
CA LYS A 190 1.65 -14.75 3.00
C LYS A 190 2.38 -14.12 1.81
N LEU A 191 1.86 -13.01 1.30
CA LEU A 191 2.27 -12.36 0.06
C LEU A 191 2.81 -10.95 0.27
N ILE A 192 2.58 -10.31 1.42
CA ILE A 192 2.90 -8.89 1.62
C ILE A 192 4.39 -8.55 1.46
N ARG A 193 5.28 -9.55 1.58
CA ARG A 193 6.70 -9.38 1.26
C ARG A 193 6.96 -8.95 -0.19
N ASN A 194 6.03 -9.15 -1.12
CA ASN A 194 6.14 -8.64 -2.49
C ASN A 194 5.99 -7.11 -2.57
N ALA A 195 5.37 -6.48 -1.57
CA ALA A 195 5.27 -5.02 -1.43
C ALA A 195 6.36 -4.43 -0.51
N PHE A 196 7.38 -5.20 -0.14
CA PHE A 196 8.28 -4.83 0.95
C PHE A 196 9.02 -3.52 0.68
N GLY A 197 8.80 -2.55 1.58
CA GLY A 197 9.36 -1.21 1.52
C GLY A 197 8.58 -0.17 0.74
N LEU A 198 7.45 -0.55 0.15
CA LEU A 198 6.46 0.36 -0.40
C LEU A 198 5.43 0.75 0.66
N ILE A 199 4.70 1.84 0.44
CA ILE A 199 3.65 2.27 1.37
C ILE A 199 2.55 1.21 1.61
N PRO A 200 2.13 0.36 0.63
CA PRO A 200 1.14 -0.68 0.88
C PRO A 200 1.59 -1.73 1.89
N PHE A 201 2.90 -1.89 2.13
CA PHE A 201 3.41 -2.74 3.20
C PHE A 201 3.05 -2.18 4.58
N ALA A 202 3.24 -0.87 4.79
CA ALA A 202 2.85 -0.23 6.04
C ALA A 202 1.32 -0.22 6.19
N GLU A 203 0.61 0.16 5.14
CA GLU A 203 -0.85 0.21 5.13
C GLU A 203 -1.45 -1.16 5.47
N TYR A 204 -0.93 -2.25 4.90
CA TYR A 204 -1.36 -3.61 5.23
C TYR A 204 -1.24 -3.92 6.72
N TRP A 205 -0.09 -3.66 7.35
CA TRP A 205 0.10 -3.98 8.76
C TRP A 205 -0.81 -3.14 9.66
N PHE A 206 -1.13 -1.91 9.26
CA PHE A 206 -2.11 -1.08 9.96
C PHE A 206 -3.49 -1.75 9.92
N TYR A 207 -4.03 -2.00 8.72
CA TYR A 207 -5.36 -2.60 8.59
C TYR A 207 -5.44 -4.01 9.16
N TYR A 208 -4.37 -4.80 9.08
CA TYR A 208 -4.35 -6.12 9.72
C TYR A 208 -4.46 -5.98 11.25
N GLY A 209 -3.76 -5.03 11.86
CA GLY A 209 -3.86 -4.74 13.29
C GLY A 209 -5.27 -4.32 13.70
N ILE A 210 -5.85 -3.36 12.97
CA ILE A 210 -7.22 -2.88 13.22
C ILE A 210 -8.25 -4.01 13.07
N VAL A 211 -8.15 -4.82 12.01
CA VAL A 211 -9.06 -5.96 11.79
C VAL A 211 -8.90 -7.02 12.88
N ILE A 212 -7.69 -7.28 13.37
CA ILE A 212 -7.47 -8.18 14.51
C ILE A 212 -8.20 -7.64 15.75
N LEU A 213 -8.04 -6.36 16.08
CA LEU A 213 -8.67 -5.72 17.23
C LEU A 213 -10.20 -5.79 17.11
N ALA A 214 -10.74 -5.46 15.94
CA ALA A 214 -12.17 -5.50 15.65
C ALA A 214 -12.82 -6.89 15.88
N ASN A 215 -12.09 -7.98 15.59
CA ASN A 215 -12.57 -9.36 15.78
C ASN A 215 -12.17 -9.98 17.13
N PHE A 216 -11.41 -9.28 17.99
CA PHE A 216 -10.64 -9.95 19.04
C PHE A 216 -11.49 -10.76 20.02
N HIS A 217 -12.68 -10.26 20.36
CA HIS A 217 -13.61 -10.90 21.28
C HIS A 217 -14.21 -12.19 20.72
N GLU A 218 -14.39 -12.30 19.40
CA GLU A 218 -14.95 -13.47 18.73
C GLU A 218 -13.92 -14.59 18.53
N PHE A 219 -12.64 -14.29 18.71
CA PHE A 219 -11.59 -15.28 18.56
C PHE A 219 -11.62 -16.33 19.68
N SER A 220 -11.42 -17.59 19.30
CA SER A 220 -11.13 -18.66 20.24
C SER A 220 -9.81 -18.41 20.98
N PHE A 221 -9.60 -19.11 22.10
CA PHE A 221 -8.38 -18.98 22.90
C PHE A 221 -7.09 -19.10 22.06
N PHE A 222 -7.00 -20.12 21.19
CA PHE A 222 -5.84 -20.31 20.32
C PHE A 222 -5.68 -19.22 19.27
N GLN A 223 -6.79 -18.72 18.72
CA GLN A 223 -6.78 -17.59 17.78
C GLN A 223 -6.29 -16.31 18.46
N ARG A 224 -6.72 -16.03 19.69
CA ARG A 224 -6.25 -14.88 20.48
C ARG A 224 -4.74 -14.92 20.68
N ILE A 225 -4.18 -16.07 21.09
CA ILE A 225 -2.72 -16.23 21.24
C ILE A 225 -1.99 -15.96 19.91
N LYS A 226 -2.50 -16.53 18.81
CA LYS A 226 -1.92 -16.32 17.47
C LYS A 226 -1.92 -14.83 17.10
N TYR A 227 -3.05 -14.16 17.26
CA TYR A 227 -3.20 -12.78 16.81
C TYR A 227 -2.58 -11.75 17.75
N LEU A 228 -2.42 -12.05 19.05
CA LEU A 228 -1.59 -11.24 19.96
C LEU A 228 -0.13 -11.17 19.48
N LYS A 229 0.43 -12.30 19.02
CA LYS A 229 1.78 -12.30 18.41
C LYS A 229 1.84 -11.41 17.17
N LYS A 230 0.77 -11.37 16.36
CA LYS A 230 0.69 -10.48 15.19
C LYS A 230 0.56 -9.01 15.59
N LEU A 231 -0.26 -8.69 16.59
CA LEU A 231 -0.35 -7.33 17.12
C LEU A 231 1.01 -6.83 17.64
N ASN A 232 1.79 -7.67 18.33
CA ASN A 232 3.13 -7.28 18.78
C ASN A 232 4.04 -6.89 17.60
N ILE A 233 3.93 -7.58 16.46
CA ILE A 233 4.65 -7.23 15.23
C ILE A 233 4.15 -5.90 14.67
N VAL A 234 2.84 -5.70 14.59
CA VAL A 234 2.22 -4.44 14.14
C VAL A 234 2.73 -3.27 14.99
N PHE A 235 2.58 -3.35 16.32
CA PHE A 235 3.03 -2.30 17.23
C PHE A 235 4.53 -2.05 17.14
N SER A 236 5.36 -3.08 16.94
CA SER A 236 6.80 -2.93 16.75
C SER A 236 7.12 -2.13 15.48
N TYR A 237 6.44 -2.42 14.37
CA TYR A 237 6.60 -1.65 13.13
C TYR A 237 6.18 -0.19 13.31
N PHE A 238 4.97 0.07 13.83
CA PHE A 238 4.46 1.43 13.96
C PHE A 238 5.23 2.27 14.99
N LYS A 239 5.76 1.67 16.07
CA LYS A 239 6.69 2.35 16.99
C LYS A 239 7.98 2.75 16.30
N LYS A 240 8.54 1.89 15.46
CA LYS A 240 9.75 2.24 14.69
C LYS A 240 9.45 3.33 13.67
N TRP A 241 8.41 3.16 12.85
CA TRP A 241 8.08 4.08 11.78
C TRP A 241 7.63 5.45 12.29
N SER A 242 6.88 5.53 13.40
CA SER A 242 6.52 6.80 14.02
C SER A 242 7.71 7.56 14.62
N ARG A 243 8.76 6.86 15.06
CA ARG A 243 10.02 7.51 15.45
C ARG A 243 10.77 8.07 14.23
N ASP A 244 10.81 7.31 13.15
CA ASP A 244 11.58 7.66 11.96
C ASP A 244 10.86 8.73 11.08
N CYS A 245 9.53 8.72 11.01
CA CYS A 245 8.67 9.75 10.39
C CYS A 245 7.33 9.88 11.14
N PRO A 246 7.27 10.67 12.22
CA PRO A 246 6.05 10.81 13.02
C PRO A 246 4.86 11.34 12.22
N GLU A 247 5.09 12.21 11.25
CA GLU A 247 4.03 12.86 10.47
C GLU A 247 3.21 11.86 9.66
N ASN A 248 3.79 10.73 9.25
CA ASN A 248 3.08 9.68 8.52
C ASN A 248 2.50 8.58 9.41
N PHE A 249 3.15 8.26 10.54
CA PHE A 249 2.88 7.02 11.26
C PHE A 249 2.45 7.18 12.72
N MET A 250 2.66 8.36 13.34
CA MET A 250 2.26 8.58 14.72
C MET A 250 0.74 8.46 14.89
N GLY A 251 -0.05 9.11 14.02
CA GLY A 251 -1.51 9.02 14.09
C GLY A 251 -2.05 7.59 13.96
N LEU A 252 -1.41 6.77 13.11
CA LEU A 252 -1.77 5.35 12.96
C LEU A 252 -1.42 4.53 14.22
N LEU A 253 -0.28 4.82 14.86
CA LEU A 253 0.11 4.19 16.12
C LEU A 253 -0.85 4.57 17.27
N GLU A 254 -1.22 5.83 17.36
CA GLU A 254 -2.18 6.32 18.36
C GLU A 254 -3.54 5.66 18.18
N LEU A 255 -4.04 5.57 16.94
CA LEU A 255 -5.30 4.88 16.64
C LEU A 255 -5.25 3.39 17.02
N LEU A 256 -4.18 2.67 16.65
CA LEU A 256 -3.98 1.28 17.08
C LEU A 256 -3.97 1.14 18.62
N SER A 257 -3.37 2.09 19.32
CA SER A 257 -3.28 2.10 20.78
C SER A 257 -4.64 2.38 21.43
N ALA A 258 -5.40 3.32 20.87
CA ALA A 258 -6.77 3.65 21.31
C ALA A 258 -7.69 2.44 21.17
N GLU A 259 -7.72 1.81 19.98
CA GLU A 259 -8.49 0.60 19.72
C GLU A 259 -8.10 -0.52 20.71
N LYS A 260 -6.79 -0.78 20.88
CA LYS A 260 -6.32 -1.79 21.85
C LYS A 260 -6.83 -1.50 23.27
N LYS A 261 -6.80 -0.24 23.71
CA LYS A 261 -7.26 0.16 25.05
C LYS A 261 -8.76 -0.03 25.21
N GLU A 262 -9.56 0.42 24.24
CA GLU A 262 -11.01 0.25 24.24
C GLU A 262 -11.41 -1.23 24.40
N TYR A 263 -10.72 -2.12 23.68
CA TYR A 263 -10.97 -3.56 23.80
C TYR A 263 -10.49 -4.16 25.13
N ALA A 264 -9.37 -3.69 25.69
CA ALA A 264 -8.91 -4.14 27.01
C ALA A 264 -9.91 -3.78 28.11
N GLU A 265 -10.48 -2.57 28.04
CA GLU A 265 -11.47 -2.06 28.99
C GLU A 265 -12.83 -2.73 28.84
N LYS A 266 -13.35 -2.90 27.61
CA LYS A 266 -14.65 -3.53 27.35
C LYS A 266 -14.72 -5.01 27.75
N PHE A 267 -13.60 -5.72 27.70
CA PHE A 267 -13.59 -7.18 27.91
C PHE A 267 -12.80 -7.63 29.14
N THR A 268 -12.21 -6.71 29.92
CA THR A 268 -11.38 -7.02 31.11
C THR A 268 -10.23 -8.00 30.77
N ILE A 269 -9.60 -7.83 29.61
CA ILE A 269 -8.51 -8.70 29.12
C ILE A 269 -7.20 -7.90 29.19
N GLN A 270 -6.14 -8.47 29.77
CA GLN A 270 -4.78 -7.94 29.59
C GLN A 270 -4.32 -8.22 28.15
N LEU A 271 -4.34 -7.18 27.31
CA LEU A 271 -3.85 -7.19 25.92
C LEU A 271 -2.40 -6.68 25.81
#